data_AF-A0A6B8TY92-F1
#
_entry.id   AF-A0A6B8TY92-F1
#
_cell.length_a   1.000
_cell.length_b   1.000
_cell.length_c   1.000
_cell.angle_alpha   90.00
_cell.angle_beta   90.00
_cell.angle_gamma   90.00
#
_symmetry.space_group_name_H-M   'P 1'
#
loop_
_entity.id
_entity.type
_entity.pdbx_description
1 polymer ?
#
loop_
_entity_poly.entity_id
_entity_poly.type
_entity_poly.pdbx_seq_one_letter_code
_entity_poly.pdbx_strand_id
1 'polypeptide(L)'
;MSPDVLDDVPPSPPSTPLAAAPVPVAGVVPFSSVDWPGKLAATVFLQGCPWRCPYCHNPDLQAAVGTVGRCVAAGAGSGAGVPELIGGRWREVLDLLDSRRGLLDGVVFTGGEPIMHRGLGEAIEVVRGAGFSVGLHTSGCYPGALEDALRDHRPDWIGLDVKADPRDAEAYAAVAYGGAQFGGVEGGGAQLSAGDKVLRSLRLIVEAIGAHRTAGDFPPLSLEVRTTVWPDSPAVAGLPGIADMLAETLGELDTGSSPGAALSKRPGAVRPALTWAIQKARPDGVSPDAAAAADFRADRPDWAAEFDALVDDARDRLRGTPVTVIAR
;
A
#
# COMPACT_ATOMS: atom_id res chain seq x y z
N MET A 1 -46.84 14.77 -30.51
CA MET A 1 -46.10 14.96 -29.25
C MET A 1 -46.63 13.93 -28.27
N SER A 2 -45.89 12.84 -28.11
CA SER A 2 -46.11 11.84 -27.07
C SER A 2 -44.76 11.57 -26.42
N PRO A 3 -44.55 11.94 -25.15
CA PRO A 3 -43.42 11.52 -24.37
C PRO A 3 -43.91 10.54 -23.31
N ASP A 4 -43.77 9.24 -23.54
CA ASP A 4 -43.80 8.23 -22.48
C ASP A 4 -42.74 7.18 -22.82
N VAL A 5 -41.48 7.60 -22.68
CA VAL A 5 -40.37 6.69 -22.40
C VAL A 5 -40.27 6.68 -20.88
N LEU A 6 -40.91 5.70 -20.25
CA LEU A 6 -40.56 5.34 -18.89
C LEU A 6 -39.24 4.58 -18.98
N ASP A 7 -38.18 5.26 -18.58
CA ASP A 7 -36.86 4.69 -18.39
C ASP A 7 -36.96 3.42 -17.53
N ASP A 8 -36.43 2.32 -18.08
CA ASP A 8 -36.04 1.12 -17.32
C ASP A 8 -34.99 1.54 -16.29
N VAL A 9 -35.45 1.95 -15.11
CA VAL A 9 -34.59 2.05 -13.92
C VAL A 9 -34.22 0.62 -13.55
N PRO A 10 -32.93 0.23 -13.61
CA PRO A 10 -32.52 -1.12 -13.22
C PRO A 10 -32.94 -1.38 -11.77
N PRO A 11 -33.35 -2.63 -11.44
CA PRO A 11 -33.80 -2.95 -10.09
C PRO A 11 -32.72 -2.56 -9.08
N SER A 12 -33.12 -1.84 -8.03
CA SER A 12 -32.24 -1.54 -6.90
C SER A 12 -31.58 -2.83 -6.42
N PRO A 13 -30.27 -2.82 -6.12
CA PRO A 13 -29.57 -4.03 -5.68
C PRO A 13 -30.27 -4.58 -4.42
N PRO A 14 -30.28 -5.92 -4.24
CA PRO A 14 -30.91 -6.52 -3.07
C PRO A 14 -30.32 -5.92 -1.81
N SER A 15 -31.20 -5.51 -0.89
CA SER A 15 -30.87 -5.07 0.46
C SER A 15 -30.41 -6.26 1.29
N THR A 16 -29.22 -6.77 0.97
CA THR A 16 -28.45 -7.61 1.90
C THR A 16 -28.28 -6.81 3.18
N PRO A 17 -28.47 -7.39 4.38
CA PRO A 17 -28.30 -6.66 5.62
C PRO A 17 -26.90 -6.04 5.64
N LEU A 18 -26.86 -4.73 5.52
CA LEU A 18 -25.72 -3.83 5.66
C LEU A 18 -25.24 -3.82 7.14
N ALA A 19 -25.26 -4.97 7.83
CA ALA A 19 -25.36 -5.07 9.28
C ALA A 19 -24.02 -5.39 9.98
N ALA A 20 -22.96 -5.65 9.24
CA ALA A 20 -21.58 -5.51 9.66
C ALA A 20 -20.76 -5.65 8.38
N ALA A 21 -19.89 -4.71 8.07
CA ALA A 21 -18.94 -4.95 7.00
C ALA A 21 -17.56 -4.44 7.40
N PRO A 22 -16.52 -5.08 6.87
CA PRO A 22 -16.02 -6.35 7.43
C PRO A 22 -14.53 -6.19 7.75
N VAL A 23 -14.13 -4.96 8.09
CA VAL A 23 -12.77 -4.58 8.41
C VAL A 23 -12.81 -3.40 9.40
N PRO A 24 -11.79 -3.25 10.26
CA PRO A 24 -11.77 -2.20 11.28
C PRO A 24 -11.34 -0.87 10.65
N VAL A 25 -12.28 -0.13 10.05
CA VAL A 25 -12.01 1.17 9.44
C VAL A 25 -11.67 2.21 10.52
N ALA A 26 -10.45 2.73 10.48
CA ALA A 26 -9.95 3.77 11.37
C ALA A 26 -10.16 5.18 10.83
N GLY A 27 -10.17 5.35 9.51
CA GLY A 27 -10.33 6.65 8.86
C GLY A 27 -10.53 6.55 7.35
N VAL A 28 -11.02 7.63 6.75
CA VAL A 28 -11.25 7.73 5.31
C VAL A 28 -10.80 9.11 4.84
N VAL A 29 -9.97 9.12 3.80
CA VAL A 29 -9.69 10.32 3.01
C VAL A 29 -10.58 10.25 1.77
N PRO A 30 -11.55 11.18 1.61
CA PRO A 30 -12.58 11.06 0.58
C PRO A 30 -12.07 11.29 -0.85
N PHE A 31 -10.85 11.84 -0.98
CA PHE A 31 -10.20 12.12 -2.25
C PHE A 31 -8.67 12.16 -2.06
N SER A 32 -7.96 11.41 -2.90
CA SER A 32 -6.51 11.39 -2.99
C SER A 32 -6.09 11.24 -4.45
N SER A 33 -5.03 11.96 -4.81
CA SER A 33 -4.35 11.86 -6.12
C SER A 33 -2.97 11.23 -6.02
N VAL A 34 -2.56 10.79 -4.82
CA VAL A 34 -1.18 10.33 -4.52
C VAL A 34 -1.10 8.89 -4.04
N ASP A 35 -2.20 8.36 -3.49
CA ASP A 35 -2.25 7.01 -2.90
C ASP A 35 -2.41 5.92 -3.95
N TRP A 36 -2.79 6.27 -5.18
CA TRP A 36 -2.76 5.40 -6.36
C TRP A 36 -2.22 6.20 -7.54
N PRO A 37 -1.04 5.84 -8.09
CA PRO A 37 -0.47 6.51 -9.26
C PRO A 37 -1.51 6.71 -10.37
N GLY A 38 -1.74 7.98 -10.73
CA GLY A 38 -2.62 8.40 -11.82
C GLY A 38 -4.07 7.88 -11.77
N LYS A 39 -4.58 7.65 -10.57
CA LYS A 39 -6.00 7.38 -10.31
C LYS A 39 -6.46 8.39 -9.25
N LEU A 40 -7.69 8.88 -9.39
CA LEU A 40 -8.37 9.64 -8.35
C LEU A 40 -9.06 8.63 -7.44
N ALA A 41 -8.62 8.53 -6.19
CA ALA A 41 -9.09 7.47 -5.30
C ALA A 41 -9.58 7.99 -3.95
N ALA A 42 -10.54 7.29 -3.34
CA ALA A 42 -10.75 7.38 -1.91
C ALA A 42 -9.73 6.48 -1.20
N THR A 43 -9.26 6.88 -0.01
CA THR A 43 -8.28 6.09 0.74
C THR A 43 -8.88 5.68 2.09
N VAL A 44 -8.98 4.38 2.32
CA VAL A 44 -9.60 3.78 3.51
C VAL A 44 -8.49 3.20 4.40
N PHE A 45 -8.36 3.75 5.59
CA PHE A 45 -7.34 3.37 6.57
C PHE A 45 -7.93 2.31 7.52
N LEU A 46 -7.27 1.15 7.59
CA LEU A 46 -7.63 0.05 8.48
C LEU A 46 -6.75 0.03 9.74
N GLN A 47 -7.34 -0.32 10.88
CA GLN A 47 -6.67 -0.38 12.18
C GLN A 47 -5.92 -1.69 12.40
N GLY A 48 -4.69 -1.60 12.90
CA GLY A 48 -3.86 -2.72 13.32
C GLY A 48 -2.66 -2.89 12.40
N CYS A 49 -1.45 -2.98 12.98
CA CYS A 49 -0.25 -3.29 12.23
C CYS A 49 0.68 -4.14 13.10
N PRO A 50 1.27 -5.23 12.58
CA PRO A 50 2.23 -6.04 13.36
C PRO A 50 3.60 -5.36 13.48
N TRP A 51 3.88 -4.33 12.68
CA TRP A 51 5.19 -3.70 12.58
C TRP A 51 5.25 -2.37 13.34
N ARG A 52 6.47 -1.95 13.69
CA ARG A 52 6.80 -0.78 14.50
C ARG A 52 7.84 0.08 13.79
N CYS A 53 7.56 0.42 12.54
CA CYS A 53 8.49 1.16 11.70
C CYS A 53 8.86 2.50 12.34
N PRO A 54 10.15 2.88 12.39
CA PRO A 54 10.60 4.10 13.08
C PRO A 54 10.06 5.39 12.42
N TYR A 55 9.80 5.33 11.11
CA TYR A 55 9.26 6.41 10.29
C TYR A 55 7.73 6.32 10.09
N CYS A 56 7.01 5.51 10.88
CA CYS A 56 5.58 5.26 10.63
C CYS A 56 4.79 6.57 10.69
N HIS A 57 4.07 6.88 9.61
CA HIS A 57 3.21 8.06 9.52
C HIS A 57 1.87 7.90 10.26
N ASN A 58 1.45 6.65 10.50
CA ASN A 58 0.16 6.33 11.10
C ASN A 58 0.35 5.47 12.36
N PRO A 59 1.16 5.90 13.34
CA PRO A 59 1.50 5.04 14.46
C PRO A 59 0.31 4.73 15.37
N ASP A 60 -0.67 5.65 15.45
CA ASP A 60 -1.91 5.40 16.18
C ASP A 60 -2.73 4.23 15.58
N LEU A 61 -2.46 3.85 14.32
CA LEU A 61 -3.09 2.69 13.66
C LEU A 61 -2.37 1.37 13.98
N GLN A 62 -1.24 1.36 14.70
CA GLN A 62 -0.49 0.13 14.97
C GLN A 62 -1.12 -0.74 16.06
N ALA A 63 -1.88 -0.14 16.98
CA ALA A 63 -2.55 -0.86 18.05
C ALA A 63 -3.57 -1.87 17.49
N ALA A 64 -3.65 -3.05 18.13
CA ALA A 64 -4.59 -4.08 17.72
C ALA A 64 -6.04 -3.57 17.76
N VAL A 65 -6.89 -4.14 16.89
CA VAL A 65 -8.32 -3.82 16.83
C VAL A 65 -8.95 -3.88 18.22
N GLY A 66 -9.60 -2.79 18.64
CA GLY A 66 -10.22 -2.67 19.97
C GLY A 66 -9.30 -2.14 21.08
N THR A 67 -8.01 -1.92 20.81
CA THR A 67 -7.08 -1.22 21.71
C THR A 67 -6.96 0.23 21.24
N VAL A 68 -7.55 1.16 21.97
CA VAL A 68 -7.68 2.57 21.59
C VAL A 68 -6.30 3.21 21.34
N GLY A 69 -6.11 3.78 20.15
CA GLY A 69 -5.08 4.76 19.79
C GLY A 69 -5.72 5.76 18.84
N ARG A 70 -5.43 7.06 19.01
CA ARG A 70 -6.18 8.19 18.43
C ARG A 70 -6.48 7.99 16.94
N CYS A 71 -7.76 7.91 16.58
CA CYS A 71 -8.18 7.97 15.19
C CYS A 71 -7.59 9.24 14.53
N VAL A 72 -6.95 9.08 13.38
CA VAL A 72 -6.43 10.20 12.60
C VAL A 72 -7.61 11.00 12.05
N ALA A 73 -7.96 12.08 12.74
CA ALA A 73 -8.73 13.17 12.14
C ALA A 73 -7.78 13.93 11.22
N ALA A 74 -7.76 13.57 9.93
CA ALA A 74 -7.12 14.41 8.92
C ALA A 74 -7.98 15.67 8.73
N GLY A 75 -7.68 16.71 9.54
CA GLY A 75 -8.19 18.08 9.37
C GLY A 75 -9.21 18.53 10.42
N ALA A 76 -8.76 19.49 11.25
CA ALA A 76 -9.52 20.38 12.14
C ALA A 76 -10.20 19.81 13.40
N GLY A 77 -9.75 20.32 14.55
CA GLY A 77 -10.63 20.72 15.66
C GLY A 77 -11.14 19.63 16.62
N SER A 78 -10.62 19.70 17.86
CA SER A 78 -11.30 19.41 19.13
C SER A 78 -12.24 18.19 19.22
N GLY A 79 -11.77 17.18 19.95
CA GLY A 79 -12.51 16.46 20.97
C GLY A 79 -13.90 15.92 20.61
N ALA A 80 -13.96 14.65 20.21
CA ALA A 80 -15.13 13.81 20.42
C ALA A 80 -14.68 12.35 20.55
N GLY A 81 -15.34 11.62 21.45
CA GLY A 81 -14.92 10.33 21.99
C GLY A 81 -14.77 9.18 21.00
N VAL A 82 -14.26 8.07 21.53
CA VAL A 82 -13.93 6.81 20.86
C VAL A 82 -15.04 6.38 19.89
N PRO A 83 -14.82 6.40 18.56
CA PRO A 83 -15.78 5.86 17.62
C PRO A 83 -15.75 4.34 17.62
N GLU A 84 -16.91 3.75 17.39
CA GLU A 84 -17.22 2.34 17.16
C GLU A 84 -16.35 1.75 16.02
N LEU A 85 -15.15 1.27 16.36
CA LEU A 85 -14.09 0.83 15.42
C LEU A 85 -14.43 -0.46 14.64
N ILE A 86 -15.55 -1.13 14.94
CA ILE A 86 -15.97 -2.36 14.26
C ILE A 86 -17.36 -2.11 13.66
N GLY A 87 -17.45 -2.10 12.32
CA GLY A 87 -18.71 -1.98 11.58
C GLY A 87 -19.31 -0.57 11.48
N GLY A 88 -19.11 0.30 12.48
CA GLY A 88 -19.72 1.65 12.51
C GLY A 88 -19.26 2.55 11.36
N ARG A 89 -17.95 2.61 11.10
CA ARG A 89 -17.39 3.49 10.03
C ARG A 89 -17.43 2.87 8.63
N TRP A 90 -17.74 1.59 8.48
CA TRP A 90 -17.89 1.00 7.16
C TRP A 90 -19.06 1.62 6.39
N ARG A 91 -20.15 1.95 7.11
CA ARG A 91 -21.27 2.67 6.50
C ARG A 91 -20.85 4.03 5.93
N GLU A 92 -19.96 4.76 6.61
CA GLU A 92 -19.39 6.03 6.11
C GLU A 92 -18.65 5.81 4.78
N VAL A 93 -17.94 4.68 4.63
CA VAL A 93 -17.30 4.30 3.36
C VAL A 93 -18.36 4.10 2.28
N LEU A 94 -19.40 3.31 2.54
CA LEU A 94 -20.46 3.05 1.56
C LEU A 94 -21.18 4.32 1.12
N ASP A 95 -21.54 5.19 2.06
CA ASP A 95 -22.21 6.48 1.78
C ASP A 95 -21.30 7.39 0.94
N LEU A 96 -19.98 7.41 1.25
CA LEU A 96 -19.00 8.11 0.42
C LEU A 96 -18.95 7.53 -0.99
N LEU A 97 -18.83 6.22 -1.15
CA LEU A 97 -18.72 5.59 -2.47
C LEU A 97 -19.94 5.86 -3.34
N ASP A 98 -21.14 5.80 -2.78
CA ASP A 98 -22.36 6.14 -3.51
C ASP A 98 -22.32 7.58 -4.04
N SER A 99 -21.90 8.53 -3.20
CA SER A 99 -21.75 9.95 -3.58
C SER A 99 -20.63 10.25 -4.60
N ARG A 100 -19.76 9.28 -4.88
CA ARG A 100 -18.54 9.45 -5.70
C ARG A 100 -18.51 8.63 -6.97
N ARG A 101 -19.59 7.91 -7.29
CA ARG A 101 -19.71 7.15 -8.54
C ARG A 101 -19.50 8.08 -9.74
N GLY A 102 -18.61 7.67 -10.64
CA GLY A 102 -18.23 8.47 -11.82
C GLY A 102 -17.30 9.66 -11.55
N LEU A 103 -16.96 9.95 -10.29
CA LEU A 103 -16.02 11.02 -9.91
C LEU A 103 -14.66 10.48 -9.47
N LEU A 104 -14.64 9.33 -8.80
CA LEU A 104 -13.42 8.63 -8.43
C LEU A 104 -13.23 7.41 -9.31
N ASP A 105 -11.98 7.09 -9.61
CA ASP A 105 -11.61 5.89 -10.35
C ASP A 105 -11.59 4.64 -9.46
N GLY A 106 -11.27 4.81 -8.17
CA GLY A 106 -11.02 3.66 -7.30
C GLY A 106 -11.00 3.95 -5.81
N VAL A 107 -10.75 2.89 -5.04
CA VAL A 107 -10.55 2.92 -3.59
C VAL A 107 -9.24 2.24 -3.25
N VAL A 108 -8.49 2.83 -2.33
CA VAL A 108 -7.25 2.27 -1.83
C VAL A 108 -7.44 1.83 -0.37
N PHE A 109 -7.24 0.55 -0.09
CA PHE A 109 -7.13 0.06 1.28
C PHE A 109 -5.69 0.20 1.76
N THR A 110 -5.50 0.86 2.90
CA THR A 110 -4.20 1.15 3.53
C THR A 110 -4.37 1.26 5.05
N GLY A 111 -3.45 1.89 5.77
CA GLY A 111 -3.57 2.24 7.17
C GLY A 111 -2.48 1.60 8.01
N GLY A 112 -2.87 0.66 8.87
CA GLY A 112 -1.95 -0.27 9.52
C GLY A 112 -1.49 -1.34 8.52
N GLU A 113 -2.09 -2.52 8.57
CA GLU A 113 -1.85 -3.61 7.61
C GLU A 113 -3.18 -4.20 7.12
N PRO A 114 -3.69 -3.78 5.96
CA PRO A 114 -4.97 -4.28 5.46
C PRO A 114 -5.03 -5.81 5.32
N ILE A 115 -3.95 -6.47 4.88
CA ILE A 115 -3.99 -7.89 4.54
C ILE A 115 -4.18 -8.80 5.77
N MET A 116 -4.03 -8.25 6.99
CA MET A 116 -4.27 -9.00 8.23
C MET A 116 -5.76 -9.26 8.50
N HIS A 117 -6.66 -8.55 7.83
CA HIS A 117 -8.08 -8.60 8.11
C HIS A 117 -8.80 -9.60 7.20
N ARG A 118 -9.44 -10.61 7.81
CA ARG A 118 -10.17 -11.67 7.09
C ARG A 118 -11.28 -11.15 6.17
N GLY A 119 -11.91 -10.04 6.53
CA GLY A 119 -12.99 -9.46 5.71
C GLY A 119 -12.52 -8.48 4.64
N LEU A 120 -11.21 -8.33 4.41
CA LEU A 120 -10.69 -7.50 3.31
C LEU A 120 -11.23 -7.96 1.96
N GLY A 121 -11.31 -9.27 1.71
CA GLY A 121 -11.83 -9.82 0.47
C GLY A 121 -13.27 -9.39 0.17
N GLU A 122 -14.15 -9.50 1.17
CA GLU A 122 -15.53 -9.01 1.07
C GLU A 122 -15.59 -7.49 0.83
N ALA A 123 -14.72 -6.71 1.51
CA ALA A 123 -14.63 -5.27 1.27
C ALA A 123 -14.21 -4.94 -0.18
N ILE A 124 -13.27 -5.70 -0.76
CA ILE A 124 -12.85 -5.58 -2.16
C ILE A 124 -14.05 -5.83 -3.10
N GLU A 125 -14.81 -6.90 -2.88
CA GLU A 125 -15.97 -7.21 -3.74
C GLU A 125 -17.08 -6.18 -3.63
N VAL A 126 -17.33 -5.62 -2.44
CA VAL A 126 -18.32 -4.55 -2.27
C VAL A 126 -17.91 -3.28 -3.02
N VAL A 127 -16.65 -2.88 -2.93
CA VAL A 127 -16.12 -1.72 -3.66
C VAL A 127 -16.21 -1.94 -5.17
N ARG A 128 -15.82 -3.13 -5.64
CA ARG A 128 -15.91 -3.50 -7.06
C ARG A 128 -17.35 -3.51 -7.56
N GLY A 129 -18.27 -4.08 -6.79
CA GLY A 129 -19.71 -4.09 -7.10
C GLY A 129 -20.31 -2.68 -7.17
N ALA A 130 -19.71 -1.71 -6.50
CA ALA A 130 -20.09 -0.30 -6.59
C ALA A 130 -19.50 0.44 -7.81
N GLY A 131 -18.69 -0.23 -8.64
CA GLY A 131 -18.13 0.28 -9.90
C GLY A 131 -16.73 0.89 -9.80
N PHE A 132 -16.01 0.68 -8.69
CA PHE A 132 -14.68 1.25 -8.46
C PHE A 132 -13.56 0.22 -8.68
N SER A 133 -12.41 0.66 -9.18
CA SER A 133 -11.18 -0.14 -9.11
C SER A 133 -10.67 -0.20 -7.66
N VAL A 134 -9.89 -1.23 -7.32
CA VAL A 134 -9.39 -1.48 -5.97
C VAL A 134 -7.87 -1.54 -5.94
N GLY A 135 -7.29 -0.67 -5.13
CA GLY A 135 -5.87 -0.64 -4.80
C GLY A 135 -5.64 -1.12 -3.37
N LEU A 136 -4.49 -1.76 -3.14
CA LEU A 136 -4.11 -2.27 -1.83
C LEU A 136 -2.67 -1.86 -1.50
N HIS A 137 -2.49 -1.08 -0.44
CA HIS A 137 -1.17 -0.92 0.18
C HIS A 137 -0.98 -2.02 1.21
N THR A 138 0.15 -2.70 1.17
CA THR A 138 0.51 -3.72 2.15
C THR A 138 2.01 -3.71 2.41
N SER A 139 2.37 -4.08 3.63
CA SER A 139 3.76 -4.32 3.98
C SER A 139 4.26 -5.71 3.56
N GLY A 140 3.37 -6.58 3.08
CA GLY A 140 3.72 -7.94 2.65
C GLY A 140 4.03 -8.90 3.80
N CYS A 141 3.66 -8.55 5.04
CA CYS A 141 4.00 -9.33 6.23
C CYS A 141 3.17 -10.62 6.40
N TYR A 142 2.08 -10.80 5.64
CA TYR A 142 1.25 -12.01 5.62
C TYR A 142 1.11 -12.59 4.20
N PRO A 143 2.15 -13.25 3.66
CA PRO A 143 2.15 -13.74 2.28
C PRO A 143 1.00 -14.72 1.96
N GLY A 144 0.59 -15.57 2.91
CA GLY A 144 -0.54 -16.50 2.69
C GLY A 144 -1.88 -15.78 2.51
N ALA A 145 -2.17 -14.77 3.33
CA ALA A 145 -3.39 -13.97 3.16
C ALA A 145 -3.35 -13.12 1.88
N LEU A 146 -2.15 -12.65 1.48
CA LEU A 146 -1.95 -11.97 0.21
C LEU A 146 -2.19 -12.89 -0.99
N GLU A 147 -1.69 -14.12 -0.95
CA GLU A 147 -1.94 -15.15 -1.97
C GLU A 147 -3.44 -15.40 -2.18
N ASP A 148 -4.19 -15.53 -1.07
CA ASP A 148 -5.64 -15.69 -1.11
C ASP A 148 -6.33 -14.46 -1.72
N ALA A 149 -5.94 -13.24 -1.32
CA ALA A 149 -6.50 -12.02 -1.88
C ALA A 149 -6.20 -11.85 -3.37
N LEU A 150 -4.98 -12.17 -3.82
CA LEU A 150 -4.60 -12.11 -5.23
C LEU A 150 -5.39 -13.11 -6.07
N ARG A 151 -5.56 -14.33 -5.58
CA ARG A 151 -6.24 -15.42 -6.28
C ARG A 151 -7.75 -15.21 -6.35
N ASP A 152 -8.37 -14.90 -5.21
CA ASP A 152 -9.82 -14.97 -5.04
C ASP A 152 -10.50 -13.59 -5.21
N HIS A 153 -9.77 -12.50 -4.94
CA HIS A 153 -10.33 -11.14 -4.94
C HIS A 153 -9.69 -10.18 -5.95
N ARG A 154 -8.52 -10.52 -6.53
CA ARG A 154 -7.88 -9.85 -7.67
C ARG A 154 -7.85 -8.30 -7.59
N PRO A 155 -7.17 -7.68 -6.61
CA PRO A 155 -6.99 -6.23 -6.61
C PRO A 155 -6.30 -5.75 -7.92
N ASP A 156 -6.60 -4.53 -8.35
CA ASP A 156 -6.12 -3.99 -9.63
C ASP A 156 -4.73 -3.35 -9.51
N TRP A 157 -4.35 -2.93 -8.29
CA TRP A 157 -3.04 -2.36 -7.99
C TRP A 157 -2.56 -2.72 -6.59
N ILE A 158 -1.29 -3.08 -6.47
CA ILE A 158 -0.62 -3.30 -5.19
C ILE A 158 0.48 -2.24 -4.99
N GLY A 159 0.43 -1.53 -3.87
CA GLY A 159 1.55 -0.81 -3.30
C GLY A 159 2.25 -1.68 -2.25
N LEU A 160 3.39 -2.28 -2.59
CA LEU A 160 4.14 -3.15 -1.66
C LEU A 160 5.28 -2.36 -1.00
N ASP A 161 5.26 -2.24 0.33
CA ASP A 161 6.41 -1.65 1.03
C ASP A 161 7.58 -2.64 1.13
N VAL A 162 8.72 -2.27 0.55
CA VAL A 162 10.03 -2.92 0.76
C VAL A 162 10.88 -1.98 1.59
N LYS A 163 11.00 -2.28 2.89
CA LYS A 163 11.49 -1.34 3.91
C LYS A 163 13.02 -1.33 4.07
N ALA A 164 13.71 -2.38 3.65
CA ALA A 164 15.16 -2.49 3.47
C ALA A 164 15.43 -3.59 2.41
N ASP A 165 16.68 -3.99 2.14
CA ASP A 165 16.93 -5.20 1.33
C ASP A 165 16.34 -6.42 2.06
N PRO A 166 15.32 -7.12 1.51
CA PRO A 166 14.71 -8.27 2.16
C PRO A 166 15.67 -9.45 2.40
N ARG A 167 16.83 -9.46 1.73
CA ARG A 167 17.87 -10.49 1.86
C ARG A 167 18.80 -10.23 3.05
N ASP A 168 18.77 -9.02 3.61
CA ASP A 168 19.43 -8.68 4.88
C ASP A 168 18.43 -8.76 6.03
N ALA A 169 18.40 -9.91 6.70
CA ALA A 169 17.43 -10.22 7.75
C ALA A 169 17.50 -9.24 8.94
N GLU A 170 18.71 -8.84 9.34
CA GLU A 170 18.91 -7.95 10.49
C GLU A 170 18.51 -6.52 10.15
N ALA A 171 18.97 -6.00 9.00
CA ALA A 171 18.58 -4.68 8.52
C ALA A 171 17.07 -4.57 8.34
N TYR A 172 16.44 -5.58 7.73
CA TYR A 172 15.00 -5.57 7.51
C TYR A 172 14.22 -5.62 8.82
N ALA A 173 14.63 -6.49 9.76
CA ALA A 173 14.00 -6.58 11.06
C ALA A 173 14.14 -5.27 11.85
N ALA A 174 15.31 -4.59 11.75
CA ALA A 174 15.55 -3.31 12.41
C ALA A 174 14.58 -2.24 11.93
N VAL A 175 14.33 -2.17 10.62
CA VAL A 175 13.37 -1.23 10.07
C VAL A 175 11.92 -1.62 10.37
N ALA A 176 11.57 -2.90 10.25
CA ALA A 176 10.19 -3.35 10.44
C ALA A 176 9.73 -3.25 11.91
N TYR A 177 10.61 -3.50 12.87
CA TYR A 177 10.27 -3.55 14.31
C TYR A 177 10.88 -2.42 15.15
N GLY A 178 11.54 -1.43 14.54
CA GLY A 178 12.00 -0.23 15.25
C GLY A 178 13.21 -0.48 16.16
N GLY A 179 14.16 -1.32 15.73
CA GLY A 179 15.46 -1.46 16.41
C GLY A 179 15.45 -2.12 17.80
N ALA A 180 14.37 -2.78 18.22
CA ALA A 180 14.35 -3.55 19.46
C ALA A 180 15.46 -4.62 19.46
N GLN A 181 16.26 -4.68 20.53
CA GLN A 181 17.42 -5.57 20.65
C GLN A 181 17.08 -7.01 20.23
N PHE A 182 17.71 -7.47 19.15
CA PHE A 182 17.61 -8.85 18.67
C PHE A 182 18.35 -9.77 19.63
N GLY A 183 17.63 -10.49 20.50
CA GLY A 183 18.31 -11.41 21.42
C GLY A 183 17.54 -11.91 22.64
N GLY A 184 16.22 -11.72 22.75
CA GLY A 184 15.40 -12.44 23.72
C GLY A 184 14.95 -13.79 23.15
N VAL A 185 15.19 -14.89 23.88
CA VAL A 185 15.13 -16.30 23.46
C VAL A 185 13.76 -16.77 22.92
N GLU A 186 12.71 -15.94 22.96
CA GLU A 186 11.41 -16.21 22.37
C GLU A 186 10.91 -14.99 21.55
N GLY A 187 11.14 -14.99 20.23
CA GLY A 187 10.63 -13.96 19.32
C GLY A 187 11.57 -13.55 18.17
N GLY A 188 12.89 -13.70 18.35
CA GLY A 188 13.89 -13.26 17.36
C GLY A 188 13.74 -13.89 15.97
N GLY A 189 13.41 -15.18 15.89
CA GLY A 189 13.24 -15.87 14.61
C GLY A 189 12.10 -15.32 13.73
N ALA A 190 10.98 -14.90 14.35
CA ALA A 190 9.84 -14.34 13.61
C ALA A 190 10.09 -12.91 13.11
N GLN A 191 11.00 -12.17 13.78
CA GLN A 191 11.43 -10.84 13.37
C GLN A 191 12.44 -10.91 12.24
N LEU A 192 13.43 -11.80 12.34
CA LEU A 192 14.44 -12.01 11.30
C LEU A 192 13.83 -12.54 9.99
N SER A 193 12.71 -13.25 10.05
CA SER A 193 11.98 -13.70 8.86
C SER A 193 11.13 -12.60 8.18
N ALA A 194 11.19 -11.34 8.62
CA ALA A 194 10.36 -10.28 8.05
C ALA A 194 10.70 -10.02 6.57
N GLY A 195 11.99 -9.98 6.24
CA GLY A 195 12.47 -9.86 4.85
C GLY A 195 11.96 -11.02 3.99
N ASP A 196 12.10 -12.26 4.46
CA ASP A 196 11.62 -13.46 3.74
C ASP A 196 10.13 -13.42 3.41
N LYS A 197 9.30 -12.92 4.34
CA LYS A 197 7.85 -12.75 4.13
C LYS A 197 7.57 -11.76 3.01
N VAL A 198 8.30 -10.65 2.96
CA VAL A 198 8.14 -9.65 1.90
C VAL A 198 8.66 -10.16 0.56
N LEU A 199 9.79 -10.87 0.55
CA LEU A 199 10.30 -11.50 -0.67
C LEU A 199 9.32 -12.53 -1.24
N ARG A 200 8.68 -13.34 -0.37
CA ARG A 200 7.59 -14.24 -0.78
C ARG A 200 6.40 -13.47 -1.32
N SER A 201 5.96 -12.42 -0.63
CA SER A 201 4.84 -11.57 -1.07
C SER A 201 5.10 -10.94 -2.44
N LEU A 202 6.31 -10.44 -2.68
CA LEU A 202 6.72 -9.90 -3.98
C LEU A 202 6.60 -10.96 -5.09
N ARG A 203 7.14 -12.16 -4.87
CA ARG A 203 7.05 -13.26 -5.84
C ARG A 203 5.61 -13.63 -6.16
N LEU A 204 4.73 -13.72 -5.15
CA LEU A 204 3.31 -13.98 -5.34
C LEU A 204 2.61 -12.92 -6.20
N ILE A 205 2.91 -11.63 -5.95
CA ILE A 205 2.36 -10.54 -6.76
C ILE A 205 2.84 -10.65 -8.21
N VAL A 206 4.12 -10.96 -8.41
CA VAL A 206 4.74 -11.11 -9.73
C VAL A 206 4.11 -12.25 -10.52
N GLU A 207 3.93 -13.40 -9.89
CA GLU A 207 3.22 -14.55 -10.46
C GLU A 207 1.77 -14.17 -10.83
N ALA A 208 1.07 -13.45 -9.94
CA ALA A 208 -0.28 -12.98 -10.20
C ALA A 208 -0.36 -11.98 -11.38
N ILE A 209 0.62 -11.09 -11.54
CA ILE A 209 0.72 -10.19 -12.70
C ILE A 209 0.85 -11.00 -14.00
N GLY A 210 1.69 -12.04 -14.01
CA GLY A 210 1.82 -12.95 -15.15
C GLY A 210 0.50 -13.66 -15.48
N ALA A 211 -0.18 -14.18 -14.46
CA ALA A 211 -1.45 -14.90 -14.60
C ALA A 211 -2.63 -14.00 -15.01
N HIS A 212 -2.70 -12.77 -14.53
CA HIS A 212 -3.81 -11.85 -14.84
C HIS A 212 -3.82 -11.42 -16.32
N ARG A 213 -2.65 -11.36 -16.98
CA ARG A 213 -2.57 -11.02 -18.42
C ARG A 213 -3.30 -12.01 -19.32
N THR A 214 -3.46 -13.26 -18.89
CA THR A 214 -4.07 -14.32 -19.71
C THR A 214 -5.57 -14.45 -19.48
N ALA A 215 -6.12 -13.79 -18.45
CA ALA A 215 -7.49 -14.02 -17.98
C ALA A 215 -8.58 -13.16 -18.65
N GLY A 216 -8.23 -12.11 -19.41
CA GLY A 216 -9.14 -11.34 -20.28
C GLY A 216 -10.27 -10.51 -19.63
N ASP A 217 -10.69 -10.85 -18.40
CA ASP A 217 -11.92 -10.32 -17.79
C ASP A 217 -11.70 -9.11 -16.86
N PHE A 218 -10.45 -8.79 -16.51
CA PHE A 218 -10.10 -7.72 -15.57
C PHE A 218 -8.94 -6.86 -16.07
N PRO A 219 -8.85 -5.58 -15.66
CA PRO A 219 -7.65 -4.78 -15.95
C PRO A 219 -6.41 -5.48 -15.34
N PRO A 220 -5.26 -5.40 -16.01
CA PRO A 220 -4.07 -6.10 -15.55
C PRO A 220 -3.62 -5.56 -14.20
N LEU A 221 -3.31 -6.47 -13.28
CA LEU A 221 -2.72 -6.11 -11.99
C LEU A 221 -1.42 -5.33 -12.22
N SER A 222 -1.24 -4.25 -11.48
CA SER A 222 -0.02 -3.44 -11.49
C SER A 222 0.60 -3.33 -10.11
N LEU A 223 1.92 -3.19 -10.05
CA LEU A 223 2.69 -3.14 -8.80
C LEU A 223 3.52 -1.87 -8.72
N GLU A 224 3.43 -1.19 -7.59
CA GLU A 224 4.42 -0.21 -7.14
C GLU A 224 5.13 -0.75 -5.90
N VAL A 225 6.42 -1.05 -6.01
CA VAL A 225 7.29 -1.27 -4.87
C VAL A 225 7.61 0.09 -4.25
N ARG A 226 7.53 0.19 -2.92
CA ARG A 226 7.69 1.46 -2.19
C ARG A 226 8.78 1.29 -1.14
N THR A 227 9.80 2.12 -1.21
CA THR A 227 10.90 2.11 -0.23
C THR A 227 11.03 3.50 0.37
N THR A 228 10.78 3.60 1.67
CA THR A 228 10.96 4.84 2.41
C THR A 228 12.37 4.91 2.95
N VAL A 229 13.07 5.99 2.63
CA VAL A 229 14.47 6.24 3.01
C VAL A 229 14.60 7.48 3.88
N TRP A 230 15.52 7.42 4.82
CA TRP A 230 15.99 8.56 5.60
C TRP A 230 17.51 8.45 5.78
N PRO A 231 18.20 9.55 6.12
CA PRO A 231 19.63 9.54 6.42
C PRO A 231 20.04 8.35 7.29
N ASP A 232 21.11 7.67 6.88
CA ASP A 232 21.78 6.59 7.63
C ASP A 232 20.89 5.36 7.91
N SER A 233 19.72 5.27 7.26
CA SER A 233 18.81 4.14 7.42
C SER A 233 19.35 2.85 6.78
N PRO A 234 18.98 1.67 7.31
CA PRO A 234 19.25 0.40 6.64
C PRO A 234 18.63 0.34 5.24
N ALA A 235 17.53 1.08 5.01
CA ALA A 235 16.92 1.21 3.69
C ALA A 235 17.85 1.87 2.66
N VAL A 236 18.57 2.94 3.04
CA VAL A 236 19.55 3.62 2.19
C VAL A 236 20.70 2.70 1.83
N ALA A 237 21.30 2.04 2.83
CA ALA A 237 22.40 1.11 2.61
C ALA A 237 21.98 -0.07 1.72
N GLY A 238 20.72 -0.50 1.82
CA GLY A 238 20.16 -1.60 1.05
C GLY A 238 19.67 -1.24 -0.36
N LEU A 239 19.64 0.02 -0.79
CA LEU A 239 19.10 0.41 -2.10
C LEU A 239 19.75 -0.35 -3.29
N PRO A 240 21.09 -0.51 -3.37
CA PRO A 240 21.70 -1.33 -4.42
C PRO A 240 21.18 -2.77 -4.42
N GLY A 241 21.04 -3.36 -3.23
CA GLY A 241 20.54 -4.71 -3.08
C GLY A 241 19.06 -4.85 -3.46
N ILE A 242 18.23 -3.88 -3.10
CA ILE A 242 16.83 -3.82 -3.54
C ILE A 242 16.77 -3.73 -5.07
N ALA A 243 17.61 -2.90 -5.70
CA ALA A 243 17.67 -2.78 -7.16
C ALA A 243 18.02 -4.12 -7.83
N ASP A 244 19.06 -4.80 -7.34
CA ASP A 244 19.48 -6.11 -7.85
C ASP A 244 18.35 -7.15 -7.68
N MET A 245 17.71 -7.19 -6.50
CA MET A 245 16.58 -8.07 -6.22
C MET A 245 15.40 -7.81 -7.16
N LEU A 246 15.09 -6.54 -7.44
CA LEU A 246 14.03 -6.18 -8.38
C LEU A 246 14.40 -6.57 -9.82
N ALA A 247 15.66 -6.38 -10.23
CA ALA A 247 16.13 -6.81 -11.54
C ALA A 247 16.00 -8.34 -11.71
N GLU A 248 16.37 -9.11 -10.69
CA GLU A 248 16.25 -10.57 -10.67
C GLU A 248 14.79 -11.04 -10.69
N THR A 249 13.95 -10.43 -9.85
CA THR A 249 12.56 -10.89 -9.64
C THR A 249 11.62 -10.42 -10.76
N LEU A 250 11.91 -9.26 -11.37
CA LEU A 250 11.03 -8.61 -12.34
C LEU A 250 11.59 -8.59 -13.76
N GLY A 251 12.88 -8.89 -13.94
CA GLY A 251 13.59 -8.72 -15.22
C GLY A 251 13.05 -9.55 -16.38
N GLU A 252 12.41 -10.69 -16.08
CA GLU A 252 11.84 -11.60 -17.08
C GLU A 252 10.36 -11.33 -17.38
N LEU A 253 9.72 -10.40 -16.66
CA LEU A 253 8.33 -10.07 -16.90
C LEU A 253 8.20 -9.30 -18.22
N ASP A 254 7.55 -9.91 -19.21
CA ASP A 254 7.12 -9.20 -20.41
C ASP A 254 6.10 -8.13 -20.00
N THR A 255 6.53 -6.87 -19.94
CA THR A 255 5.69 -5.75 -19.52
C THR A 255 4.91 -5.09 -20.65
N GLY A 256 5.05 -5.55 -21.90
CA GLY A 256 4.39 -4.95 -23.06
C GLY A 256 4.67 -3.45 -23.26
N SER A 257 5.68 -2.91 -22.55
CA SER A 257 5.99 -1.48 -22.46
C SER A 257 7.48 -1.28 -22.69
N SER A 258 7.88 -0.40 -23.60
CA SER A 258 9.30 -0.12 -23.85
C SER A 258 9.96 0.59 -22.64
N PRO A 259 11.21 0.26 -22.26
CA PRO A 259 11.89 0.75 -21.04
C PRO A 259 12.25 2.26 -20.99
N GLY A 260 11.60 3.13 -21.77
CA GLY A 260 12.02 4.52 -21.95
C GLY A 260 10.88 5.54 -22.02
N ALA A 261 9.63 5.14 -21.81
CA ALA A 261 8.53 6.10 -21.79
C ALA A 261 8.49 6.79 -20.41
N ALA A 262 9.09 7.99 -20.33
CA ALA A 262 8.78 8.93 -19.25
C ALA A 262 7.26 8.97 -19.05
N LEU A 263 6.80 9.01 -17.78
CA LEU A 263 5.40 9.12 -17.37
C LEU A 263 4.67 10.17 -18.22
N SER A 264 4.08 9.72 -19.32
CA SER A 264 3.42 10.61 -20.26
C SER A 264 2.09 10.99 -19.63
N LYS A 265 1.89 12.28 -19.40
CA LYS A 265 0.59 12.84 -18.97
C LYS A 265 -0.48 12.75 -20.06
N ARG A 266 -0.20 12.12 -21.20
CA ARG A 266 -1.19 11.95 -22.28
C ARG A 266 -2.19 10.85 -21.92
N PRO A 267 -3.50 11.07 -22.13
CA PRO A 267 -4.49 10.01 -22.07
C PRO A 267 -4.10 8.88 -23.02
N GLY A 268 -3.96 7.65 -22.53
CA GLY A 268 -3.66 6.46 -23.34
C GLY A 268 -2.20 5.98 -23.37
N ALA A 269 -1.28 6.56 -22.60
CA ALA A 269 0.06 5.99 -22.44
C ALA A 269 0.00 4.67 -21.63
N VAL A 270 0.61 3.59 -22.17
CA VAL A 270 0.78 2.32 -21.47
C VAL A 270 1.64 2.58 -20.23
N ARG A 271 1.06 2.37 -19.05
CA ARG A 271 1.77 2.58 -17.79
C ARG A 271 2.70 1.40 -17.55
N PRO A 272 3.91 1.63 -17.00
CA PRO A 272 4.75 0.53 -16.60
C PRO A 272 3.98 -0.31 -15.59
N ALA A 273 3.88 -1.61 -15.85
CA ALA A 273 3.22 -2.56 -14.95
C ALA A 273 3.92 -2.60 -13.57
N LEU A 274 5.18 -2.14 -13.52
CA LEU A 274 6.11 -2.28 -12.41
C LEU A 274 6.85 -0.97 -12.17
N THR A 275 6.66 -0.40 -11.00
CA THR A 275 7.30 0.85 -10.58
C THR A 275 8.01 0.62 -9.25
N TRP A 276 9.16 1.27 -9.04
CA TRP A 276 9.80 1.37 -7.74
C TRP A 276 9.83 2.84 -7.30
N ALA A 277 9.02 3.18 -6.32
CA ALA A 277 8.97 4.49 -5.70
C ALA A 277 9.94 4.55 -4.50
N ILE A 278 11.03 5.29 -4.64
CA ILE A 278 11.95 5.63 -3.55
C ILE A 278 11.47 6.96 -2.96
N GLN A 279 11.14 6.96 -1.66
CA GLN A 279 10.41 8.04 -1.01
C GLN A 279 11.19 8.56 0.19
N LYS A 280 11.33 9.87 0.33
CA LYS A 280 11.88 10.44 1.57
C LYS A 280 10.90 10.23 2.72
N ALA A 281 11.40 9.76 3.85
CA ALA A 281 10.63 9.79 5.10
C ALA A 281 10.27 11.25 5.42
N ARG A 282 9.04 11.48 5.89
CA ARG A 282 8.64 12.83 6.26
C ARG A 282 9.18 13.17 7.66
N PRO A 283 9.67 14.40 7.89
CA PRO A 283 10.15 14.82 9.21
C PRO A 283 9.08 14.82 10.31
N ASP A 284 7.80 14.92 9.94
CA ASP A 284 6.65 14.85 10.86
C ASP A 284 6.20 13.40 11.17
N GLY A 285 6.79 12.41 10.50
CA GLY A 285 6.53 10.99 10.70
C GLY A 285 7.40 10.38 11.78
N VAL A 286 7.14 10.68 13.05
CA VAL A 286 7.90 10.11 14.17
C VAL A 286 7.08 9.01 14.84
N SER A 287 7.65 7.81 14.96
CA SER A 287 7.07 6.76 15.79
C SER A 287 6.89 7.25 17.24
N PRO A 288 5.74 7.02 17.90
CA PRO A 288 5.54 7.35 19.31
C PRO A 288 6.33 6.40 20.23
N ASP A 289 6.85 5.30 19.68
CA ASP A 289 7.81 4.46 20.36
C ASP A 289 9.16 5.18 20.40
N ALA A 290 9.53 5.64 21.59
CA ALA A 290 10.75 6.38 21.82
C ALA A 290 12.02 5.59 21.47
N ALA A 291 12.00 4.24 21.56
CA ALA A 291 13.12 3.41 21.16
C ALA A 291 13.21 3.31 19.64
N ALA A 292 12.08 3.15 18.94
CA ALA A 292 12.05 3.16 17.48
C ALA A 292 12.42 4.53 16.90
N ALA A 293 12.03 5.63 17.56
CA ALA A 293 12.30 6.99 17.11
C ALA A 293 13.71 7.50 17.48
N ALA A 294 14.44 6.80 18.35
CA ALA A 294 15.70 7.28 18.93
C ALA A 294 16.71 7.71 17.86
N ASP A 295 16.81 6.94 16.77
CA ASP A 295 17.80 7.13 15.70
C ASP A 295 17.19 7.65 14.40
N PHE A 296 15.88 7.92 14.36
CA PHE A 296 15.23 8.47 13.17
C PHE A 296 15.54 9.96 13.01
N ARG A 297 16.23 10.32 11.92
CA ARG A 297 16.55 11.70 11.56
C ARG A 297 16.26 11.90 10.07
N ALA A 298 15.20 12.64 9.75
CA ALA A 298 14.83 12.93 8.35
C ALA A 298 15.35 14.29 7.85
N ASP A 299 15.89 15.12 8.75
CA ASP A 299 16.24 16.53 8.54
C ASP A 299 17.75 16.80 8.48
N ARG A 300 18.55 15.79 8.11
CA ARG A 300 20.00 15.96 7.95
C ARG A 300 20.33 16.98 6.85
N PRO A 301 21.28 17.92 7.08
CA PRO A 301 21.81 18.76 6.01
C PRO A 301 22.30 17.92 4.82
N ASP A 302 22.19 18.48 3.62
CA ASP A 302 22.62 17.87 2.34
C ASP A 302 21.88 16.58 1.91
N TRP A 303 20.91 16.10 2.71
CA TRP A 303 20.12 14.91 2.40
C TRP A 303 19.42 14.96 1.03
N ALA A 304 18.99 16.15 0.59
CA ALA A 304 18.34 16.29 -0.72
C ALA A 304 19.28 15.90 -1.88
N ALA A 305 20.54 16.34 -1.85
CA ALA A 305 21.51 16.04 -2.90
C ALA A 305 21.94 14.57 -2.87
N GLU A 306 22.12 14.01 -1.66
CA GLU A 306 22.41 12.58 -1.49
C GLU A 306 21.25 11.71 -1.98
N PHE A 307 20.01 12.09 -1.66
CA PHE A 307 18.82 11.41 -2.14
C PHE A 307 18.74 11.39 -3.67
N ASP A 308 19.01 12.52 -4.33
CA ASP A 308 19.00 12.58 -5.80
C ASP A 308 20.06 11.63 -6.40
N ALA A 309 21.27 11.60 -5.83
CA ALA A 309 22.33 10.67 -6.25
C ALA A 309 21.95 9.20 -6.04
N LEU A 310 21.28 8.85 -4.94
CA LEU A 310 20.79 7.50 -4.67
C LEU A 310 19.72 7.07 -5.69
N VAL A 311 18.82 7.97 -6.05
CA VAL A 311 17.78 7.70 -7.06
C VAL A 311 18.41 7.52 -8.46
N ASP A 312 19.42 8.33 -8.79
CA ASP A 312 20.10 8.21 -10.09
C ASP A 312 20.91 6.91 -10.19
N ASP A 313 21.60 6.47 -9.13
CA ASP A 313 22.24 5.15 -9.08
C ASP A 313 21.21 4.01 -9.25
N ALA A 314 20.06 4.10 -8.57
CA ALA A 314 18.97 3.14 -8.72
C ALA A 314 18.43 3.07 -10.17
N ARG A 315 18.27 4.22 -10.83
CA ARG A 315 17.87 4.31 -12.25
C ARG A 315 18.90 3.68 -13.16
N ASP A 316 20.18 3.92 -12.90
CA ASP A 316 21.27 3.37 -13.70
C ASP A 316 21.38 1.86 -13.57
N ARG A 317 21.22 1.30 -12.36
CA ARG A 317 21.20 -0.15 -12.11
C ARG A 317 20.05 -0.85 -12.81
N LEU A 318 18.87 -0.23 -12.79
CA LEU A 318 17.66 -0.79 -13.39
C LEU A 318 17.49 -0.39 -14.85
N ARG A 319 18.49 0.25 -15.47
CA ARG A 319 18.46 0.63 -16.88
C ARG A 319 18.31 -0.61 -17.76
N GLY A 320 17.28 -0.60 -18.60
CA GLY A 320 16.98 -1.72 -19.49
C GLY A 320 16.16 -2.85 -18.84
N THR A 321 15.84 -2.73 -17.55
CA THR A 321 14.83 -3.57 -16.88
C THR A 321 13.42 -3.01 -17.12
N PRO A 322 12.36 -3.80 -16.89
CA PRO A 322 10.99 -3.31 -16.95
C PRO A 322 10.57 -2.42 -15.77
N VAL A 323 11.46 -2.17 -14.80
CA VAL A 323 11.16 -1.42 -13.57
C VAL A 323 11.41 0.07 -13.78
N THR A 324 10.38 0.89 -13.57
CA THR A 324 10.54 2.35 -13.60
C THR A 324 10.78 2.90 -12.20
N VAL A 325 11.90 3.60 -12.00
CA VAL A 325 12.23 4.24 -10.71
C VAL A 325 11.63 5.64 -10.63
N ILE A 326 10.85 5.90 -9.57
CA ILE A 326 10.22 7.20 -9.27
C ILE A 326 10.73 7.70 -7.93
N ALA A 327 11.09 8.98 -7.87
CA ALA A 327 11.38 9.68 -6.61
C ALA A 327 10.11 10.33 -6.05
N ARG A 328 9.87 10.23 -4.74
CA ARG A 328 8.79 10.95 -4.04
C ARG A 328 9.26 11.64 -2.76
#